data_AF-A0A8J8BH11-F1
#
_entry.id   AF-A0A8J8BH11-F1
#
_cell.length_a   1.000
_cell.length_b   1.000
_cell.length_c   1.000
_cell.angle_alpha   90.00
_cell.angle_beta   90.00
_cell.angle_gamma   90.00
#
_symmetry.space_group_name_H-M   'P 1'
#
loop_
_entity.id
_entity.type
_entity.pdbx_description
1 polymer ?
#
loop_
_entity_poly.entity_id
_entity_poly.type
_entity_poly.pdbx_seq_one_letter_code
_entity_poly.pdbx_strand_id
1 'polypeptide(L)' 'MGFCIDDFHKRHRDVIILEWVNKLEDMYHYSRPRKELFQTCTDAFEANYRVIVWGDYEPIDRFIQHITKMRLEAGFLHW' A
#
# COMPACT_ATOMS: atom_id res chain seq x y z
N MET A 1 2.30 -29.24 -5.74
CA MET A 1 2.89 -27.90 -5.62
C MET A 1 2.12 -27.16 -4.53
N GLY A 2 2.75 -26.79 -3.42
CA GLY A 2 2.11 -25.98 -2.38
C GLY A 2 2.20 -24.49 -2.71
N PHE A 3 1.32 -23.68 -2.14
CA PHE A 3 1.44 -22.23 -2.19
C PHE A 3 2.69 -21.78 -1.43
N CYS A 4 3.53 -20.96 -2.08
CA CYS A 4 4.72 -20.35 -1.48
C CYS A 4 4.55 -18.84 -1.50
N ILE A 5 4.48 -18.23 -0.32
CA ILE A 5 4.20 -16.79 -0.19
C ILE A 5 5.34 -15.94 -0.75
N ASP A 6 6.60 -16.37 -0.60
CA ASP A 6 7.76 -15.64 -1.12
C ASP A 6 7.81 -15.64 -2.65
N ASP A 7 7.50 -16.78 -3.28
CA ASP A 7 7.43 -16.88 -4.73
C ASP A 7 6.23 -16.09 -5.29
N PHE A 8 5.09 -16.14 -4.59
CA PHE A 8 3.92 -15.34 -4.94
C PHE A 8 4.26 -13.84 -4.89
N HIS A 9 4.90 -13.40 -3.81
CA HIS A 9 5.34 -12.02 -3.64
C HIS A 9 6.25 -11.59 -4.80
N LYS A 10 7.34 -12.33 -5.05
CA LYS A 10 8.30 -11.99 -6.12
C LYS A 10 7.67 -11.92 -7.51
N ARG A 11 6.67 -12.76 -7.80
CA ARG A 11 6.05 -12.85 -9.13
C ARG A 11 4.92 -11.86 -9.36
N HIS A 12 4.16 -11.53 -8.31
CA HIS A 12 2.90 -10.80 -8.46
C HIS A 12 2.91 -9.41 -7.83
N ARG A 13 3.95 -9.06 -7.05
CA ARG A 13 4.09 -7.75 -6.38
C ARG A 13 3.69 -6.57 -7.25
N ASP A 14 4.37 -6.37 -8.37
CA ASP A 14 4.20 -5.15 -9.17
C ASP A 14 2.82 -5.10 -9.83
N VAL A 15 2.30 -6.25 -10.25
CA VAL A 15 0.95 -6.37 -10.82
C VAL A 15 -0.11 -6.05 -9.76
N ILE A 16 0.02 -6.60 -8.54
CA ILE A 16 -0.94 -6.35 -7.47
C ILE A 16 -0.93 -4.86 -7.08
N ILE A 17 0.25 -4.26 -6.93
CA ILE A 17 0.37 -2.83 -6.60
C ILE A 17 -0.27 -1.98 -7.69
N LEU A 18 0.04 -2.23 -8.97
CA LEU A 18 -0.50 -1.44 -10.08
C LEU A 18 -2.02 -1.57 -10.18
N GLU A 19 -2.55 -2.80 -10.07
CA GLU A 19 -4.00 -3.04 -10.08
C GLU A 19 -4.69 -2.35 -8.90
N TRP A 20 -4.05 -2.35 -7.72
CA TRP A 20 -4.61 -1.67 -6.55
C TRP A 20 -4.63 -0.15 -6.71
N VAL A 21 -3.57 0.43 -7.27
CA VAL A 21 -3.50 1.86 -7.61
C VAL A 21 -4.60 2.25 -8.58
N ASN A 22 -4.79 1.48 -9.67
CA ASN A 22 -5.85 1.73 -10.65
C ASN A 22 -7.24 1.68 -9.99
N LYS A 23 -7.50 0.66 -9.17
CA LYS A 23 -8.80 0.53 -8.47
C LYS A 23 -9.07 1.69 -7.52
N LEU A 24 -8.07 2.13 -6.76
CA LEU A 24 -8.23 3.25 -5.83
C LEU A 24 -8.46 4.58 -6.56
N GLU A 25 -7.77 4.79 -7.67
CA GLU A 25 -7.97 5.98 -8.51
C GLU A 25 -9.39 6.04 -9.06
N ASP A 26 -9.91 4.90 -9.55
CA ASP A 26 -11.27 4.79 -10.09
C ASP A 26 -12.36 4.93 -9.01
N MET A 27 -12.17 4.30 -7.84
CA MET A 27 -13.20 4.28 -6.78
C MET A 27 -13.36 5.63 -6.05
N TYR A 28 -12.27 6.36 -5.89
CA TYR A 28 -12.24 7.56 -5.04
C TYR A 28 -12.01 8.85 -5.83
N HIS A 29 -12.03 8.79 -7.18
CA HIS A 29 -11.70 9.92 -8.05
C HIS A 29 -10.49 10.70 -7.53
N TYR A 30 -9.43 9.95 -7.19
CA TYR A 30 -8.35 10.42 -6.33
C TYR A 30 -7.75 11.71 -6.90
N SER A 31 -7.99 12.83 -6.21
CA SER A 31 -7.67 14.18 -6.72
C SER A 31 -6.18 14.53 -6.58
N ARG A 32 -5.40 13.67 -5.91
CA ARG A 32 -3.97 13.86 -5.65
C ARG A 32 -3.10 13.14 -6.68
N PRO A 33 -1.80 13.48 -6.78
CA PRO A 33 -0.93 12.91 -7.81
C PRO A 33 -0.89 11.37 -7.75
N ARG A 34 -1.12 10.71 -8.90
CA ARG A 34 -1.04 9.24 -9.04
C ARG A 34 0.27 8.65 -8.50
N LYS A 35 1.38 9.40 -8.60
CA LYS A 35 2.68 9.00 -8.03
C LYS A 35 2.61 8.80 -6.51
N GLU A 36 1.88 9.65 -5.79
CA GLU A 36 1.69 9.52 -4.35
C GLU A 36 0.84 8.30 -3.99
N LEU A 37 -0.23 8.06 -4.76
CA LEU A 37 -1.06 6.87 -4.61
C LEU A 37 -0.23 5.59 -4.86
N PHE A 38 0.62 5.61 -5.88
CA PHE A 38 1.52 4.50 -6.18
C PHE A 38 2.51 4.23 -5.04
N GLN A 39 3.12 5.27 -4.49
CA GLN A 39 4.07 5.14 -3.37
C GLN A 39 3.38 4.55 -2.14
N THR A 40 2.23 5.11 -1.75
CA THR A 40 1.49 4.64 -0.56
C THR A 40 0.98 3.21 -0.71
N CYS A 41 0.51 2.81 -1.89
CA CYS A 41 0.14 1.42 -2.17
C CYS A 41 1.34 0.47 -2.09
N THR A 42 2.49 0.91 -2.61
CA THR A 42 3.74 0.15 -2.56
C THR A 42 4.18 -0.08 -1.11
N ASP A 43 4.19 0.99 -0.31
CA ASP A 43 4.63 0.94 1.08
C ASP A 43 3.69 0.08 1.95
N ALA A 44 2.38 0.20 1.73
CA ALA A 44 1.39 -0.64 2.39
C ALA A 44 1.59 -2.13 2.06
N PHE A 45 1.80 -2.44 0.78
CA PHE A 45 1.98 -3.81 0.31
C PHE A 45 3.23 -4.46 0.94
N GLU A 46 4.37 -3.76 0.91
CA GLU A 46 5.62 -4.24 1.53
C GLU A 46 5.49 -4.43 3.04
N ALA A 47 4.86 -3.47 3.72
CA ALA A 47 4.67 -3.54 5.16
C ALA A 47 3.80 -4.75 5.54
N ASN A 48 2.70 -4.98 4.81
CA ASN A 48 1.85 -6.14 5.02
C ASN A 48 2.60 -7.46 4.78
N TYR A 49 3.36 -7.54 3.69
CA TYR A 49 4.18 -8.72 3.40
C TYR A 49 5.17 -9.00 4.54
N ARG A 50 5.81 -7.94 5.08
CA ARG A 50 6.75 -8.11 6.20
C ARG A 50 6.12 -8.64 7.48
N VAL A 51 4.94 -8.13 7.82
CA VAL A 51 4.15 -8.63 8.95
C VAL A 51 3.79 -10.10 8.75
N ILE A 52 3.29 -10.47 7.57
CA ILE A 52 2.78 -11.82 7.34
C ILE A 52 3.91 -12.86 7.31
N VAL A 53 5.06 -12.54 6.71
CA VAL A 53 6.14 -13.52 6.53
C VAL A 53 7.09 -13.58 7.73
N TRP A 54 7.43 -12.44 8.33
CA TRP A 54 8.42 -12.38 9.42
C TRP A 54 7.85 -11.98 10.78
N GLY A 55 6.57 -11.61 10.87
CA GLY A 55 6.02 -11.03 12.09
C GLY A 55 6.65 -9.68 12.44
N ASP A 56 7.25 -9.00 11.46
CA ASP A 56 7.89 -7.70 11.64
C ASP A 56 6.84 -6.59 11.50
N TYR A 57 6.40 -6.03 12.64
CA TYR A 57 5.38 -4.98 12.71
C TYR A 57 5.92 -3.57 12.54
N GLU A 58 7.24 -3.38 12.66
CA GLU A 58 7.86 -2.06 12.58
C GLU A 58 7.56 -1.30 11.25
N PRO A 59 7.57 -1.94 10.06
CA PRO A 59 7.21 -1.30 8.81
C PRO A 59 5.76 -0.84 8.74
N ILE A 60 4.81 -1.65 9.24
CA ILE A 60 3.39 -1.30 9.17
C ILE A 60 3.05 -0.19 10.15
N ASP A 61 3.66 -0.17 11.33
CA ASP A 61 3.48 0.91 12.29
C ASP A 61 3.96 2.25 11.73
N ARG A 62 5.14 2.27 11.08
CA ARG A 62 5.63 3.46 10.38
C ARG A 62 4.70 3.89 9.25
N PHE A 63 4.22 2.95 8.45
CA PHE A 63 3.29 3.25 7.37
C PHE A 63 1.98 3.87 7.90
N ILE A 64 1.41 3.31 8.97
CA ILE A 64 0.21 3.83 9.63
C ILE A 64 0.44 5.26 10.14
N GLN A 65 1.59 5.53 10.77
CA GLN A 65 1.94 6.89 11.21
C GLN A 65 2.04 7.86 10.03
N HIS A 66 2.69 7.45 8.94
CA HIS A 66 2.86 8.26 7.74
C HIS A 66 1.52 8.60 7.08
N ILE A 67 0.66 7.60 6.83
CA ILE A 67 -0.65 7.82 6.20
C ILE A 67 -1.59 8.62 7.10
N THR A 68 -1.51 8.44 8.43
CA THR A 68 -2.27 9.23 9.39
C THR A 68 -1.87 10.69 9.33
N LYS A 69 -0.56 10.99 9.34
CA LYS A 69 -0.05 12.36 9.20
C LYS A 69 -0.50 13.00 7.89
N MET A 70 -0.35 12.31 6.75
CA MET A 70 -0.80 12.84 5.46
C MET A 70 -2.31 13.13 5.44
N ARG A 71 -3.13 12.27 6.05
CA ARG A 71 -4.58 12.47 6.14
C ARG A 71 -4.96 13.65 7.04
N LEU A 72 -4.25 13.85 8.15
CA LEU A 72 -4.45 15.00 9.04
C LEU A 72 -4.06 16.31 8.34
N GLU A 73 -2.94 16.33 7.61
CA GLU A 73 -2.45 17.52 6.90
C GLU A 73 -3.33 17.92 5.71
N ALA A 74 -3.92 16.95 5.01
CA ALA A 74 -4.82 17.21 3.88
C ALA A 74 -6.21 17.75 4.30
N GLY A 75 -6.56 17.62 5.58
CA GLY A 75 -7.92 17.85 6.08
C GLY A 75 -8.87 16.73 5.65
N PHE A 76 -9.65 16.19 6.58
CA PHE A 76 -10.57 15.07 6.32
C PHE A 76 -11.69 15.35 5.28
N LEU A 77 -11.76 16.56 4.71
CA LEU A 77 -12.87 17.05 3.87
C LEU A 77 -12.59 17.05 2.35
N HIS A 78 -11.43 16.59 1.88
CA HIS A 78 -11.04 16.66 0.47
C HIS A 78 -10.79 15.30 -0.20
N TRP A 79 -11.47 14.25 0.26
CA TRP A 79 -11.45 12.92 -0.34
C TRP A 79 -12.82 12.55 -0.89
#